data_AF-A0A5C5Z8I6-F1
#
_entry.id   AF-A0A5C5Z8I6-F1
#
_cell.length_a   1.000
_cell.length_b   1.000
_cell.length_c   1.000
_cell.angle_alpha   90.00
_cell.angle_beta   90.00
_cell.angle_gamma   90.00
#
_symmetry.space_group_name_H-M   'P 1'
#
loop_
_entity.id
_entity.type
_entity.pdbx_description
1 polymer ?
#
loop_
_entity_poly.entity_id
_entity_poly.type
_entity_poly.pdbx_seq_one_letter_code
_entity_poly.pdbx_strand_id
1 'polypeptide(L)'
;MTYRNLHRVVLFFGAILLLTAGVTASAKEPLRALIISGQNNHDWAQTTPVIQQILMQTGRIRVDITERPDQLNAKNLAGYDVVISNWNTFGSGANIQTWPEETRQAYVDFVRNGKGHVVVHAGSSSFPDWQKYQKMCLATWGKGTGHGPMHEFDVRIDTANHPVTAGLKPMKFRDELWHRSAVQPGVTVLASAYSAKEHGGTDQWEPIAMAAPQGEGRSFTLLLGHNVASMQQDNFVQLLQRGTLWAATVDVQGAASAAEHPKLEWKELDDSVALFSNAQVVWQFNYANDQNKAYFHPIAMPGGPTLTWDQPPDHVWHHGLWFSWKYLNRVNYWETNRETGKPDGRTAWSNVDVVKRPDFSATISMNLDFIDPEGTTVMTGKRTVEISAPDPSGSYHLDWTCHLTAGDNDVTLDRTPPPHQADGKPWGGYAGLSVRFAKGLTERSAVTPEGPVEIDKVRCPGKSVAMDYSGILENASVGIAICDHPSNLNHPTPWYTYAANPMSYFSPAVICNQPHTLPAGQSMTLRYRVTVHPNRWDAKRLQEEYGAYVKDSDNTKPLHR
;
A
#
# COMPACT_ATOMS: atom_id res chain seq x y z
N MET A 1 43.67 -71.44 34.09
CA MET A 1 42.99 -71.21 35.38
C MET A 1 43.17 -69.76 35.77
N THR A 2 42.19 -68.90 36.04
CA THR A 2 40.74 -68.82 35.80
C THR A 2 40.35 -67.42 36.33
N TYR A 3 39.49 -66.67 35.60
CA TYR A 3 38.54 -65.66 36.13
C TYR A 3 39.10 -64.37 36.82
N ARG A 4 38.45 -63.19 36.83
CA ARG A 4 37.34 -62.53 36.10
C ARG A 4 37.26 -61.07 36.60
N ASN A 5 36.52 -60.26 35.85
CA ASN A 5 35.82 -59.01 36.23
C ASN A 5 36.47 -57.67 35.87
N LEU A 6 36.25 -57.30 34.61
CA LEU A 6 36.19 -55.93 34.13
C LEU A 6 34.78 -55.37 34.44
N HIS A 7 34.68 -54.34 35.27
CA HIS A 7 33.41 -53.65 35.51
C HIS A 7 33.08 -52.75 34.31
N ARG A 8 31.93 -53.02 33.68
CA ARG A 8 31.28 -52.18 32.67
C ARG A 8 30.76 -50.91 33.33
N VAL A 9 31.26 -49.74 32.92
CA VAL A 9 30.58 -48.46 33.11
C VAL A 9 29.67 -48.26 31.90
N VAL A 10 28.35 -48.35 32.13
CA VAL A 10 27.32 -47.99 31.15
C VAL A 10 27.03 -46.51 31.36
N LEU A 11 27.47 -45.65 30.44
CA LEU A 11 27.03 -44.26 30.37
C LEU A 11 25.73 -44.21 29.56
N PHE A 12 24.63 -44.01 30.28
CA PHE A 12 23.31 -43.69 29.72
C PHE A 12 23.32 -42.25 29.20
N PHE A 13 23.42 -42.06 27.88
CA PHE A 13 23.04 -40.79 27.25
C PHE A 13 21.53 -40.81 27.03
N GLY A 14 20.77 -40.27 27.99
CA GLY A 14 19.36 -39.99 27.82
C GLY A 14 19.17 -38.85 26.82
N ALA A 15 18.66 -39.16 25.64
CA ALA A 15 18.15 -38.15 24.71
C ALA A 15 16.90 -37.51 25.31
N ILE A 16 17.01 -36.27 25.78
CA ILE A 16 15.87 -35.43 26.11
C ILE A 16 15.26 -34.98 24.77
N LEU A 17 14.22 -35.66 24.33
CA LEU A 17 13.34 -35.19 23.26
C LEU A 17 12.51 -34.03 23.84
N LEU A 18 12.96 -32.80 23.61
CA LEU A 18 12.12 -31.61 23.78
C LEU A 18 11.07 -31.61 22.67
N LEU A 19 9.91 -32.21 22.95
CA LEU A 19 8.69 -31.98 22.19
C LEU A 19 8.29 -30.51 22.40
N THR A 20 8.76 -29.63 21.54
CA THR A 20 8.14 -28.32 21.34
C THR A 20 6.79 -28.58 20.66
N ALA A 21 5.74 -28.74 21.46
CA ALA A 21 4.38 -28.60 20.97
C ALA A 21 4.26 -27.14 20.49
N GLY A 22 4.42 -26.96 19.17
CA GLY A 22 4.09 -25.70 18.52
C GLY A 22 2.62 -25.43 18.75
N VAL A 23 2.30 -24.54 19.68
CA VAL A 23 1.00 -23.88 19.70
C VAL A 23 0.99 -23.02 18.45
N THR A 24 0.48 -23.57 17.34
CA THR A 24 0.02 -22.75 16.24
C THR A 24 -1.13 -21.93 16.80
N ALA A 25 -0.85 -20.68 17.18
CA ALA A 25 -1.92 -19.71 17.38
C ALA A 25 -2.65 -19.64 16.03
N SER A 26 -3.85 -20.23 15.97
CA SER A 26 -4.73 -20.05 14.82
C SER A 26 -4.95 -18.56 14.67
N ALA A 27 -4.48 -17.98 13.56
CA ALA A 27 -4.75 -16.58 13.25
C ALA A 27 -6.28 -16.44 13.17
N LYS A 28 -6.86 -15.76 14.17
CA LYS A 28 -8.30 -15.51 14.24
C LYS A 28 -8.71 -14.80 12.95
N GLU A 29 -9.76 -15.29 12.27
CA GLU A 29 -10.22 -14.68 11.04
C GLU A 29 -10.53 -13.18 11.25
N PRO A 30 -10.21 -12.31 10.27
CA PRO A 30 -10.52 -10.89 10.37
C PRO A 30 -12.02 -10.66 10.56
N LEU A 31 -12.36 -9.67 11.39
CA LEU A 31 -13.73 -9.22 11.58
C LEU A 31 -14.31 -8.71 10.28
N ARG A 32 -15.60 -8.92 10.06
CA ARG A 32 -16.28 -8.42 8.86
C ARG A 32 -17.06 -7.16 9.16
N ALA A 33 -16.72 -6.09 8.49
CA ALA A 33 -17.36 -4.79 8.58
C ALA A 33 -18.15 -4.50 7.30
N LEU A 34 -19.31 -3.86 7.45
CA LEU A 34 -20.08 -3.31 6.33
C LEU A 34 -20.18 -1.79 6.48
N ILE A 35 -19.62 -1.04 5.53
CA ILE A 35 -19.84 0.40 5.44
C ILE A 35 -21.14 0.67 4.69
N ILE A 36 -22.00 1.48 5.30
CA ILE A 36 -23.19 2.03 4.68
C ILE A 36 -22.83 3.37 4.02
N SER A 37 -22.97 3.43 2.70
CA SER A 37 -22.61 4.55 1.83
C SER A 37 -23.74 4.83 0.82
N GLY A 38 -23.55 5.77 -0.10
CA GLY A 38 -24.46 6.00 -1.24
C GLY A 38 -25.37 7.23 -1.13
N GLN A 39 -25.52 7.81 0.07
CA GLN A 39 -26.25 9.07 0.28
C GLN A 39 -25.74 9.75 1.55
N ASN A 40 -25.23 10.97 1.41
CA ASN A 40 -24.77 11.80 2.51
C ASN A 40 -24.71 13.25 2.02
N ASN A 41 -24.95 14.23 2.90
CA ASN A 41 -24.76 15.64 2.58
C ASN A 41 -23.28 16.06 2.48
N HIS A 42 -22.34 15.17 2.85
CA HIS A 42 -20.90 15.31 2.62
C HIS A 42 -20.43 14.45 1.42
N ASP A 43 -19.18 14.64 0.99
CA ASP A 43 -18.58 13.87 -0.11
C ASP A 43 -18.27 12.42 0.31
N TRP A 44 -19.32 11.60 0.37
CA TRP A 44 -19.25 10.20 0.72
C TRP A 44 -18.45 9.38 -0.30
N ALA A 45 -18.43 9.79 -1.57
CA ALA A 45 -17.67 9.11 -2.62
C ALA A 45 -16.17 9.17 -2.36
N GLN A 46 -15.68 10.26 -1.74
CA GLN A 46 -14.28 10.37 -1.31
C GLN A 46 -14.03 9.84 0.11
N THR A 47 -14.95 10.06 1.05
CA THR A 47 -14.75 9.67 2.46
C THR A 47 -14.93 8.18 2.74
N THR A 48 -15.84 7.49 2.03
CA THR A 48 -16.07 6.04 2.22
C THR A 48 -14.81 5.21 1.93
N PRO A 49 -14.07 5.42 0.82
CA PRO A 49 -12.79 4.74 0.59
C PRO A 49 -11.75 4.98 1.68
N VAL A 50 -11.72 6.18 2.27
CA VAL A 50 -10.78 6.51 3.35
C VAL A 50 -11.14 5.76 4.64
N ILE A 51 -12.42 5.73 5.02
CA ILE A 51 -12.90 4.91 6.14
C ILE A 51 -12.55 3.43 5.92
N GLN A 52 -12.79 2.91 4.71
CA GLN A 52 -12.44 1.54 4.35
C GLN A 52 -10.94 1.28 4.54
N GLN A 53 -10.08 2.16 4.00
CA GLN A 53 -8.63 2.05 4.12
C GLN A 53 -8.18 2.05 5.58
N ILE A 54 -8.68 2.99 6.39
CA ILE A 54 -8.35 3.10 7.82
C ILE A 54 -8.66 1.80 8.56
N LEU A 55 -9.84 1.21 8.33
CA LEU A 55 -10.23 -0.03 9.02
C LEU A 55 -9.39 -1.24 8.58
N MET A 56 -8.99 -1.28 7.31
CA MET A 56 -8.22 -2.39 6.73
C MET A 56 -6.71 -2.35 7.05
N GLN A 57 -6.15 -1.18 7.42
CA GLN A 57 -4.71 -0.99 7.69
C GLN A 57 -4.11 -1.99 8.68
N THR A 58 -4.89 -2.46 9.67
CA THR A 58 -4.40 -3.38 10.71
C THR A 58 -4.47 -4.86 10.30
N GLY A 59 -5.11 -5.18 9.17
CA GLY A 59 -5.42 -6.54 8.75
C GLY A 59 -6.47 -7.26 9.63
N ARG A 60 -6.98 -6.62 10.69
CA ARG A 60 -7.94 -7.20 11.65
C ARG A 60 -9.40 -7.10 11.19
N ILE A 61 -9.69 -6.21 10.24
CA ILE A 61 -11.03 -5.96 9.73
C ILE A 61 -11.01 -6.07 8.20
N ARG A 62 -11.90 -6.88 7.65
CA ARG A 62 -12.30 -6.86 6.24
C ARG A 62 -13.53 -6.00 6.08
N VAL A 63 -13.57 -5.18 5.03
CA VAL A 63 -14.62 -4.19 4.86
C VAL A 63 -15.29 -4.37 3.50
N ASP A 64 -16.58 -4.64 3.54
CA ASP A 64 -17.47 -4.55 2.38
C ASP A 64 -18.20 -3.18 2.41
N ILE A 65 -18.63 -2.69 1.26
CA ILE A 65 -19.39 -1.44 1.12
C ILE A 65 -20.74 -1.74 0.48
N THR A 66 -21.81 -1.12 0.99
CA THR A 66 -23.11 -1.07 0.31
C THR A 66 -23.54 0.37 0.06
N GLU A 67 -23.96 0.65 -1.16
CA GLU A 67 -24.66 1.89 -1.54
C GLU A 67 -26.18 1.70 -1.64
N ARG A 68 -26.66 0.51 -1.29
CA ARG A 68 -28.08 0.13 -1.29
C ARG A 68 -28.55 -0.31 0.09
N PRO A 69 -28.45 0.55 1.12
CA PRO A 69 -28.87 0.17 2.46
C PRO A 69 -30.36 -0.13 2.55
N ASP A 70 -31.17 0.39 1.63
CA ASP A 70 -32.59 0.06 1.50
C ASP A 70 -32.86 -1.44 1.34
N GLN A 71 -31.86 -2.22 0.89
CA GLN A 71 -31.96 -3.67 0.67
C GLN A 71 -31.42 -4.52 1.83
N LEU A 72 -30.97 -3.90 2.93
CA LEU A 72 -30.46 -4.66 4.07
C LEU A 72 -31.57 -5.46 4.74
N ASN A 73 -31.24 -6.70 5.11
CA ASN A 73 -32.13 -7.62 5.81
C ASN A 73 -31.27 -8.58 6.65
N ALA A 74 -31.92 -9.42 7.45
CA ALA A 74 -31.20 -10.33 8.35
C ALA A 74 -30.21 -11.25 7.60
N LYS A 75 -30.53 -11.69 6.38
CA LYS A 75 -29.71 -12.61 5.61
C LYS A 75 -28.40 -11.97 5.15
N ASN A 76 -28.44 -10.75 4.61
CA ASN A 76 -27.23 -10.09 4.14
C ASN A 76 -26.42 -9.45 5.27
N LEU A 77 -27.03 -9.17 6.43
CA LEU A 77 -26.30 -8.72 7.62
C LEU A 77 -25.62 -9.85 8.41
N ALA A 78 -26.09 -11.10 8.29
CA ALA A 78 -25.62 -12.23 9.11
C ALA A 78 -24.09 -12.48 9.04
N GLY A 79 -23.45 -12.10 7.93
CA GLY A 79 -22.01 -12.30 7.73
C GLY A 79 -21.10 -11.24 8.35
N TYR A 80 -21.67 -10.20 8.98
CA TYR A 80 -20.90 -9.08 9.53
C TYR A 80 -20.86 -9.08 11.05
N ASP A 81 -19.81 -8.45 11.58
CA ASP A 81 -19.57 -8.23 13.01
C ASP A 81 -19.89 -6.80 13.43
N VAL A 82 -19.79 -5.86 12.48
CA VAL A 82 -20.03 -4.44 12.72
C VAL A 82 -20.53 -3.75 11.45
N VAL A 83 -21.45 -2.80 11.62
CA VAL A 83 -21.88 -1.87 10.57
C VAL A 83 -21.36 -0.47 10.87
N ILE A 84 -20.91 0.24 9.84
CA ILE A 84 -20.37 1.60 9.94
C ILE A 84 -21.23 2.53 9.07
N SER A 85 -21.90 3.51 9.67
CA SER A 85 -22.71 4.49 8.95
C SER A 85 -21.86 5.67 8.48
N ASN A 86 -21.65 5.78 7.16
CA ASN A 86 -21.23 7.00 6.46
C ASN A 86 -22.37 7.49 5.54
N TRP A 87 -23.61 7.36 6.02
CA TRP A 87 -24.82 7.60 5.23
C TRP A 87 -25.84 8.40 6.04
N ASN A 88 -26.58 9.29 5.39
CA ASN A 88 -27.66 9.99 6.07
C ASN A 88 -28.88 10.41 5.24
N THR A 89 -29.90 10.88 5.96
CA THR A 89 -31.13 11.49 5.41
C THR A 89 -31.16 13.01 5.62
N PHE A 90 -30.01 13.64 5.85
CA PHE A 90 -29.97 15.07 6.15
C PHE A 90 -30.32 15.91 4.91
N GLY A 91 -31.11 16.97 5.13
CA GLY A 91 -31.59 17.87 4.07
C GLY A 91 -33.08 17.71 3.76
N SER A 92 -33.51 18.33 2.66
CA SER A 92 -34.90 18.30 2.20
C SER A 92 -34.96 18.08 0.69
N GLY A 93 -35.73 17.09 0.21
CA GLY A 93 -35.93 16.87 -1.22
C GLY A 93 -36.57 15.51 -1.52
N ALA A 94 -37.20 15.41 -2.69
CA ALA A 94 -37.89 14.18 -3.14
C ALA A 94 -36.94 12.98 -3.37
N ASN A 95 -35.63 13.23 -3.44
CA ASN A 95 -34.61 12.21 -3.73
C ASN A 95 -33.93 11.64 -2.48
N ILE A 96 -34.29 12.12 -1.27
CA ILE A 96 -33.75 11.55 -0.02
C ILE A 96 -34.38 10.19 0.19
N GLN A 97 -33.60 9.14 0.00
CA GLN A 97 -34.02 7.77 0.24
C GLN A 97 -34.13 7.51 1.73
N THR A 98 -35.18 6.78 2.12
CA THR A 98 -35.37 6.25 3.47
C THR A 98 -35.40 4.72 3.40
N TRP A 99 -35.32 4.06 4.55
CA TRP A 99 -35.28 2.61 4.61
C TRP A 99 -36.67 2.01 4.87
N PRO A 100 -37.03 0.92 4.17
CA PRO A 100 -38.21 0.12 4.49
C PRO A 100 -38.20 -0.35 5.95
N GLU A 101 -39.38 -0.61 6.53
CA GLU A 101 -39.48 -1.06 7.93
C GLU A 101 -38.76 -2.39 8.18
N GLU A 102 -38.74 -3.30 7.19
CA GLU A 102 -37.97 -4.55 7.27
C GLU A 102 -36.47 -4.28 7.48
N THR A 103 -35.91 -3.37 6.67
CA THR A 103 -34.52 -2.92 6.76
C THR A 103 -34.23 -2.27 8.10
N ARG A 104 -35.13 -1.38 8.56
CA ARG A 104 -35.04 -0.73 9.87
C ARG A 104 -34.98 -1.76 11.00
N GLN A 105 -35.88 -2.74 10.97
CA GLN A 105 -35.96 -3.77 11.98
C GLN A 105 -34.72 -4.68 11.95
N ALA A 106 -34.29 -5.15 10.79
CA ALA A 106 -33.08 -5.95 10.64
C ALA A 106 -31.81 -5.24 11.14
N TYR A 107 -31.70 -3.93 10.88
CA TYR A 107 -30.58 -3.12 11.34
C TYR A 107 -30.53 -3.01 12.87
N VAL A 108 -31.69 -2.78 13.52
CA VAL A 108 -31.78 -2.75 14.98
C VAL A 108 -31.48 -4.12 15.59
N ASP A 109 -32.03 -5.19 15.01
CA ASP A 109 -31.85 -6.54 15.53
C ASP A 109 -30.40 -7.01 15.41
N PHE A 110 -29.71 -6.65 14.32
CA PHE A 110 -28.28 -6.88 14.16
C PHE A 110 -27.49 -6.38 15.37
N VAL A 111 -27.68 -5.10 15.72
CA VAL A 111 -26.97 -4.48 16.85
C VAL A 111 -27.41 -5.10 18.18
N ARG A 112 -28.71 -5.23 18.42
CA ARG A 112 -29.22 -5.75 19.69
C ARG A 112 -28.80 -7.19 19.99
N ASN A 113 -28.57 -8.00 18.95
CA ASN A 113 -28.14 -9.40 19.04
C ASN A 113 -26.61 -9.55 19.05
N GLY A 114 -25.88 -8.57 19.59
CA GLY A 114 -24.45 -8.74 19.90
C GLY A 114 -23.48 -8.07 18.94
N LYS A 115 -23.97 -7.46 17.85
CA LYS A 115 -23.10 -6.89 16.80
C LYS A 115 -22.79 -5.41 17.05
N GLY A 116 -21.75 -4.93 16.39
CA GLY A 116 -21.27 -3.56 16.51
C GLY A 116 -22.02 -2.57 15.61
N HIS A 117 -22.16 -1.35 16.09
CA HIS A 117 -22.62 -0.20 15.31
C HIS A 117 -21.64 0.96 15.46
N VAL A 118 -21.20 1.53 14.35
CA VAL A 118 -20.31 2.68 14.33
C VAL A 118 -20.92 3.79 13.48
N VAL A 119 -20.78 5.03 13.94
CA VAL A 119 -21.22 6.19 13.17
C VAL A 119 -20.09 7.19 13.05
N VAL A 120 -19.88 7.70 11.82
CA VAL A 120 -18.87 8.70 11.51
C VAL A 120 -19.55 10.00 11.10
N HIS A 121 -19.19 11.09 11.76
CA HIS A 121 -19.63 12.46 11.48
C HIS A 121 -21.15 12.55 11.20
N ALA A 122 -21.51 13.03 10.01
CA ALA A 122 -22.87 13.22 9.55
C ALA A 122 -23.64 11.92 9.31
N GLY A 123 -23.01 10.74 9.42
CA GLY A 123 -23.72 9.46 9.45
C GLY A 123 -24.75 9.36 10.59
N SER A 124 -24.66 10.24 11.59
CA SER A 124 -25.61 10.36 12.71
C SER A 124 -26.79 11.31 12.42
N SER A 125 -26.78 12.02 11.29
CA SER A 125 -27.80 13.00 10.89
C SER A 125 -28.96 12.35 10.13
N SER A 126 -29.49 11.24 10.66
CA SER A 126 -30.48 10.43 9.93
C SER A 126 -31.72 10.13 10.74
N PHE A 127 -32.86 9.95 10.08
CA PHE A 127 -34.09 9.37 10.64
C PHE A 127 -34.58 10.03 11.93
N PRO A 128 -34.95 11.32 11.90
CA PRO A 128 -35.45 12.02 13.09
C PRO A 128 -36.72 11.38 13.68
N ASP A 129 -37.51 10.69 12.86
CA ASP A 129 -38.70 9.91 13.25
C ASP A 129 -38.35 8.60 13.98
N TRP A 130 -37.15 8.07 13.77
CA TRP A 130 -36.78 6.73 14.18
C TRP A 130 -35.98 6.70 15.48
N GLN A 131 -36.70 6.76 16.60
CA GLN A 131 -36.09 6.84 17.94
C GLN A 131 -35.12 5.68 18.28
N LYS A 132 -35.33 4.48 17.73
CA LYS A 132 -34.40 3.35 17.95
C LYS A 132 -33.03 3.64 17.31
N TYR A 133 -33.01 4.24 16.11
CA TYR A 133 -31.78 4.64 15.43
C TYR A 133 -31.07 5.78 16.17
N GLN A 134 -31.82 6.82 16.56
CA GLN A 134 -31.27 7.93 17.37
C GLN A 134 -30.52 7.42 18.62
N LYS A 135 -31.09 6.42 19.31
CA LYS A 135 -30.45 5.78 20.48
C LYS A 135 -29.18 5.01 20.14
N MET A 136 -29.13 4.30 19.01
CA MET A 136 -27.92 3.59 18.58
C MET A 136 -26.81 4.54 18.14
N CYS A 137 -27.13 5.73 17.63
CA CYS A 137 -26.14 6.74 17.25
C CYS A 137 -25.49 7.46 18.42
N LEU A 138 -25.99 7.35 19.65
CA LEU A 138 -25.45 7.98 20.88
C LEU A 138 -25.47 9.51 20.92
N ALA A 139 -25.23 10.17 19.80
CA ALA A 139 -25.39 11.59 19.58
C ALA A 139 -25.78 11.82 18.12
N THR A 140 -26.68 12.77 17.87
CA THR A 140 -27.18 13.07 16.52
C THR A 140 -27.30 14.57 16.32
N TRP A 141 -27.53 14.97 15.06
CA TRP A 141 -27.89 16.35 14.73
C TRP A 141 -29.31 16.68 15.20
N GLY A 142 -29.42 17.47 16.26
CA GLY A 142 -30.68 17.87 16.88
C GLY A 142 -31.05 19.35 16.66
N LYS A 143 -32.18 19.76 17.23
CA LYS A 143 -32.75 21.11 17.08
C LYS A 143 -31.82 22.27 17.48
N GLY A 144 -30.83 22.01 18.34
CA GLY A 144 -29.85 23.01 18.81
C GLY A 144 -28.43 22.79 18.30
N THR A 145 -28.21 21.76 17.49
CA THR A 145 -26.88 21.40 16.99
C THR A 145 -26.46 22.36 15.89
N GLY A 146 -25.18 22.69 15.89
CA GLY A 146 -24.55 23.51 14.85
C GLY A 146 -23.05 23.34 14.87
N HIS A 147 -22.36 24.09 14.03
CA HIS A 147 -20.91 24.15 13.99
C HIS A 147 -20.46 25.51 13.47
N GLY A 148 -19.20 25.85 13.77
CA GLY A 148 -18.47 26.92 13.10
C GLY A 148 -17.79 26.45 11.82
N PRO A 149 -16.99 27.30 11.15
CA PRO A 149 -16.12 26.86 10.07
C PRO A 149 -15.07 25.85 10.56
N MET A 150 -14.50 25.06 9.64
CA MET A 150 -13.40 24.14 9.98
C MET A 150 -12.19 24.89 10.57
N HIS A 151 -11.71 24.44 11.72
CA HIS A 151 -10.58 25.03 12.42
C HIS A 151 -9.85 23.97 13.26
N GLU A 152 -8.70 24.34 13.81
CA GLU A 152 -7.97 23.49 14.76
C GLU A 152 -8.48 23.75 16.19
N PHE A 153 -8.73 22.69 16.96
CA PHE A 153 -9.20 22.76 18.34
C PHE A 153 -8.49 21.74 19.22
N ASP A 154 -8.48 22.01 20.53
CA ASP A 154 -7.95 21.09 21.53
C ASP A 154 -8.95 19.96 21.81
N VAL A 155 -8.44 18.73 21.87
CA VAL A 155 -9.13 17.50 22.21
C VAL A 155 -8.57 16.96 23.51
N ARG A 156 -9.45 16.61 24.44
CA ARG A 156 -9.11 15.92 25.68
C ARG A 156 -9.74 14.54 25.73
N ILE A 157 -9.12 13.65 26.50
CA ILE A 157 -9.63 12.31 26.78
C ILE A 157 -10.39 12.35 28.11
N ASP A 158 -11.71 12.17 28.06
CA ASP A 158 -12.58 12.24 29.25
C ASP A 158 -12.61 10.90 30.01
N THR A 159 -12.50 9.78 29.29
CA THR A 159 -12.51 8.43 29.90
C THR A 159 -11.25 7.66 29.54
N ALA A 160 -10.14 7.92 30.23
CA ALA A 160 -8.83 7.32 29.91
C ALA A 160 -8.75 5.78 30.08
N ASN A 161 -9.59 5.19 30.93
CA ASN A 161 -9.58 3.75 31.21
C ASN A 161 -10.44 2.93 30.24
N HIS A 162 -11.17 3.58 29.32
CA HIS A 162 -11.97 2.85 28.35
C HIS A 162 -11.07 2.21 27.28
N PRO A 163 -11.34 0.98 26.82
CA PRO A 163 -10.52 0.29 25.82
C PRO A 163 -10.17 1.14 24.59
N VAL A 164 -11.12 1.93 24.09
CA VAL A 164 -10.93 2.80 22.92
C VAL A 164 -9.89 3.90 23.16
N THR A 165 -9.86 4.48 24.36
CA THR A 165 -9.06 5.67 24.70
C THR A 165 -7.87 5.38 25.59
N ALA A 166 -7.68 4.12 26.00
CA ALA A 166 -6.55 3.69 26.80
C ALA A 166 -5.21 4.08 26.13
N GLY A 167 -4.40 4.84 26.87
CA GLY A 167 -3.09 5.33 26.41
C GLY A 167 -3.12 6.50 25.43
N LEU A 168 -4.29 7.00 25.01
CA LEU A 168 -4.37 8.20 24.19
C LEU A 168 -4.08 9.45 25.04
N LYS A 169 -3.40 10.43 24.43
CA LYS A 169 -3.06 11.72 25.06
C LYS A 169 -3.94 12.84 24.50
N PRO A 170 -4.17 13.92 25.25
CA PRO A 170 -4.77 15.15 24.71
C PRO A 170 -3.95 15.70 23.55
N MET A 171 -4.61 16.36 22.60
CA MET A 171 -3.99 16.79 21.35
C MET A 171 -4.82 17.81 20.58
N LYS A 172 -4.26 18.36 19.50
CA LYS A 172 -4.99 19.21 18.57
C LYS A 172 -5.57 18.40 17.42
N PHE A 173 -6.69 18.86 16.88
CA PHE A 173 -7.35 18.25 15.73
C PHE A 173 -7.99 19.33 14.86
N ARG A 174 -7.88 19.21 13.54
CA ARG A 174 -8.49 20.14 12.59
C ARG A 174 -9.73 19.55 11.93
N ASP A 175 -10.89 20.13 12.16
CA ASP A 175 -12.16 19.65 11.57
C ASP A 175 -13.30 20.67 11.64
N GLU A 176 -14.48 20.28 11.16
CA GLU A 176 -15.77 20.89 11.51
C GLU A 176 -16.25 20.38 12.88
N LEU A 177 -16.08 21.20 13.92
CA LEU A 177 -16.51 20.85 15.28
C LEU A 177 -18.01 21.09 15.47
N TRP A 178 -18.79 20.02 15.56
CA TRP A 178 -20.17 20.09 16.02
C TRP A 178 -20.25 20.47 17.50
N HIS A 179 -21.21 21.31 17.84
CA HIS A 179 -21.51 21.72 19.21
C HIS A 179 -23.01 21.56 19.49
N ARG A 180 -23.36 21.27 20.76
CA ARG A 180 -24.75 21.00 21.19
C ARG A 180 -25.40 19.86 20.43
N SER A 181 -24.64 18.80 20.14
CA SER A 181 -25.18 17.55 19.60
C SER A 181 -26.22 16.97 20.56
N ALA A 182 -27.24 16.30 20.02
CA ALA A 182 -28.27 15.66 20.83
C ALA A 182 -27.76 14.35 21.42
N VAL A 183 -26.97 14.44 22.49
CA VAL A 183 -26.38 13.29 23.18
C VAL A 183 -27.43 12.54 23.98
N GLN A 184 -27.48 11.21 23.80
CA GLN A 184 -28.42 10.32 24.48
C GLN A 184 -28.04 10.15 25.96
N PRO A 185 -29.01 9.92 26.86
CA PRO A 185 -28.71 9.68 28.27
C PRO A 185 -27.97 8.35 28.46
N GLY A 186 -27.03 8.32 29.42
CA GLY A 186 -26.32 7.10 29.82
C GLY A 186 -25.17 6.67 28.89
N VAL A 187 -24.78 7.51 27.92
CA VAL A 187 -23.61 7.25 27.08
C VAL A 187 -22.31 7.59 27.82
N THR A 188 -21.24 6.86 27.51
CA THR A 188 -19.89 7.20 28.00
C THR A 188 -19.24 8.14 27.00
N VAL A 189 -18.91 9.36 27.43
CA VAL A 189 -18.10 10.29 26.64
C VAL A 189 -16.63 9.91 26.77
N LEU A 190 -16.01 9.58 25.65
CA LEU A 190 -14.63 9.10 25.58
C LEU A 190 -13.65 10.26 25.39
N ALA A 191 -14.00 11.20 24.53
CA ALA A 191 -13.23 12.40 24.26
C ALA A 191 -14.15 13.58 23.92
N SER A 192 -13.66 14.79 24.21
CA SER A 192 -14.34 16.06 23.95
C SER A 192 -13.38 17.07 23.32
N ALA A 193 -13.92 17.97 22.51
CA ALA A 193 -13.18 19.06 21.87
C ALA A 193 -13.62 20.42 22.42
N TYR A 194 -12.70 21.37 22.56
CA TYR A 194 -13.01 22.72 23.01
C TYR A 194 -13.61 23.57 21.87
N SER A 195 -14.87 23.98 22.04
CA SER A 195 -15.61 24.78 21.06
C SER A 195 -15.42 26.28 21.34
N ALA A 196 -14.35 26.87 20.83
CA ALA A 196 -14.01 28.26 21.12
C ALA A 196 -14.97 29.28 20.47
N LYS A 197 -15.34 30.35 21.20
CA LYS A 197 -16.26 31.40 20.70
C LYS A 197 -15.74 32.13 19.45
N GLU A 198 -14.42 32.30 19.34
CA GLU A 198 -13.78 32.95 18.19
C GLU A 198 -14.00 32.21 16.87
N HIS A 199 -14.34 30.92 16.94
CA HIS A 199 -14.73 30.10 15.79
C HIS A 199 -16.24 29.83 15.74
N GLY A 200 -17.06 30.66 16.40
CA GLY A 200 -18.52 30.50 16.46
C GLY A 200 -19.00 29.40 17.41
N GLY A 201 -18.12 28.91 18.30
CA GLY A 201 -18.39 27.84 19.26
C GLY A 201 -19.12 28.27 20.52
N THR A 202 -19.30 27.31 21.43
CA THR A 202 -20.11 27.44 22.66
C THR A 202 -19.34 27.88 23.90
N ASP A 203 -18.01 27.98 23.81
CA ASP A 203 -17.08 28.15 24.94
C ASP A 203 -17.09 26.96 25.91
N GLN A 204 -17.38 25.76 25.40
CA GLN A 204 -17.51 24.53 26.20
C GLN A 204 -16.73 23.38 25.57
N TRP A 205 -16.51 22.33 26.35
CA TRP A 205 -16.03 21.05 25.85
C TRP A 205 -17.22 20.25 25.31
N GLU A 206 -17.22 20.01 24.01
CA GLU A 206 -18.28 19.31 23.28
C GLU A 206 -17.88 17.84 23.06
N PRO A 207 -18.76 16.86 23.33
CA PRO A 207 -18.47 15.44 23.11
C PRO A 207 -18.20 15.14 21.63
N ILE A 208 -17.10 14.44 21.32
CA ILE A 208 -16.73 14.08 19.94
C ILE A 208 -16.60 12.57 19.72
N ALA A 209 -16.35 11.80 20.79
CA ALA A 209 -16.28 10.35 20.73
C ALA A 209 -17.08 9.76 21.90
N MET A 210 -18.00 8.84 21.61
CA MET A 210 -18.90 8.24 22.60
C MET A 210 -19.04 6.74 22.40
N ALA A 211 -19.32 6.03 23.49
CA ALA A 211 -19.56 4.59 23.48
C ALA A 211 -20.71 4.22 24.42
N ALA A 212 -21.51 3.22 24.04
CA ALA A 212 -22.50 2.62 24.92
C ALA A 212 -22.85 1.18 24.51
N PRO A 213 -23.25 0.31 25.46
CA PRO A 213 -23.90 -0.95 25.14
C PRO A 213 -25.28 -0.71 24.49
N GLN A 214 -25.70 -1.64 23.62
CA GLN A 214 -26.97 -1.61 22.89
C GLN A 214 -27.59 -3.01 22.90
N GLY A 215 -28.24 -3.37 24.01
CA GLY A 215 -28.62 -4.78 24.23
C GLY A 215 -27.35 -5.62 24.43
N GLU A 216 -27.19 -6.70 23.66
CA GLU A 216 -25.98 -7.52 23.69
C GLU A 216 -24.84 -6.91 22.84
N GLY A 217 -25.16 -5.98 21.93
CA GLY A 217 -24.19 -5.29 21.09
C GLY A 217 -23.70 -3.98 21.67
N ARG A 218 -23.00 -3.20 20.84
CA ARG A 218 -22.32 -1.97 21.25
C ARG A 218 -22.34 -0.94 20.13
N SER A 219 -22.49 0.31 20.51
CA SER A 219 -22.36 1.45 19.62
C SER A 219 -21.15 2.30 19.96
N PHE A 220 -20.45 2.76 18.93
CA PHE A 220 -19.42 3.79 19.00
C PHE A 220 -19.74 4.92 18.02
N THR A 221 -19.59 6.17 18.45
CA THR A 221 -19.88 7.33 17.62
C THR A 221 -18.70 8.28 17.65
N LEU A 222 -18.22 8.63 16.46
CA LEU A 222 -17.16 9.59 16.24
C LEU A 222 -17.74 10.74 15.41
N LEU A 223 -17.96 11.90 16.02
CA LEU A 223 -18.53 13.07 15.36
C LEU A 223 -17.51 13.86 14.52
N LEU A 224 -16.23 13.49 14.58
CA LEU A 224 -15.19 13.98 13.68
C LEU A 224 -15.28 13.29 12.30
N GLY A 225 -14.59 13.84 11.31
CA GLY A 225 -14.44 13.30 9.96
C GLY A 225 -15.25 14.03 8.90
N HIS A 226 -15.20 15.38 8.85
CA HIS A 226 -15.96 16.14 7.85
C HIS A 226 -15.53 15.85 6.40
N ASN A 227 -14.23 15.65 6.16
CA ASN A 227 -13.65 15.37 4.84
C ASN A 227 -12.42 14.45 4.92
N VAL A 228 -11.84 14.13 3.76
CA VAL A 228 -10.65 13.26 3.64
C VAL A 228 -9.49 13.73 4.53
N ALA A 229 -9.17 15.02 4.52
CA ALA A 229 -8.07 15.57 5.31
C ALA A 229 -8.32 15.44 6.82
N SER A 230 -9.57 15.61 7.29
CA SER A 230 -9.95 15.33 8.68
C SER A 230 -9.73 13.85 9.02
N MET A 231 -10.12 12.95 8.13
CA MET A 231 -10.04 11.50 8.36
C MET A 231 -8.61 10.95 8.34
N GLN A 232 -7.68 11.60 7.64
CA GLN A 232 -6.28 11.16 7.54
C GLN A 232 -5.42 11.55 8.75
N GLN A 233 -5.91 12.39 9.66
CA GLN A 233 -5.20 12.70 10.90
C GLN A 233 -5.14 11.48 11.82
N ASP A 234 -3.96 11.17 12.37
CA ASP A 234 -3.68 9.98 13.19
C ASP A 234 -4.71 9.71 14.29
N ASN A 235 -5.28 10.77 14.85
CA ASN A 235 -6.21 10.69 15.98
C ASN A 235 -7.57 10.14 15.53
N PHE A 236 -8.01 10.56 14.35
CA PHE A 236 -9.22 10.02 13.73
C PHE A 236 -9.00 8.55 13.38
N VAL A 237 -7.86 8.23 12.76
CA VAL A 237 -7.47 6.85 12.41
C VAL A 237 -7.53 5.95 13.66
N GLN A 238 -6.88 6.36 14.74
CA GLN A 238 -6.85 5.60 16.00
C GLN A 238 -8.23 5.46 16.64
N LEU A 239 -9.00 6.54 16.76
CA LEU A 239 -10.34 6.50 17.37
C LEU A 239 -11.30 5.63 16.55
N LEU A 240 -11.26 5.73 15.22
CA LEU A 240 -12.12 4.94 14.33
C LEU A 240 -11.75 3.45 14.40
N GLN A 241 -10.47 3.09 14.30
CA GLN A 241 -10.02 1.70 14.40
C GLN A 241 -10.38 1.08 15.75
N ARG A 242 -10.00 1.75 16.85
CA ARG A 242 -10.25 1.25 18.21
C ARG A 242 -11.73 1.21 18.54
N GLY A 243 -12.48 2.23 18.15
CA GLY A 243 -13.93 2.30 18.34
C GLY A 243 -14.66 1.19 17.59
N THR A 244 -14.24 0.89 16.36
CA THR A 244 -14.83 -0.18 15.54
C THR A 244 -14.51 -1.56 16.11
N LEU A 245 -13.26 -1.82 16.50
CA LEU A 245 -12.86 -3.09 17.12
C LEU A 245 -13.57 -3.33 18.46
N TRP A 246 -13.70 -2.28 19.28
CA TRP A 246 -14.44 -2.33 20.54
C TRP A 246 -15.92 -2.61 20.30
N ALA A 247 -16.56 -1.92 19.35
CA ALA A 247 -17.96 -2.17 19.01
C ALA A 247 -18.17 -3.62 18.55
N ALA A 248 -17.28 -4.14 17.71
CA ALA A 248 -17.36 -5.50 17.19
C ALA A 248 -17.10 -6.59 18.26
N THR A 249 -16.12 -6.41 19.15
CA THR A 249 -15.61 -7.54 19.98
C THR A 249 -15.30 -7.27 21.45
N VAL A 250 -15.39 -6.03 21.93
CA VAL A 250 -14.88 -5.56 23.25
C VAL A 250 -13.34 -5.62 23.38
N ASP A 251 -12.70 -6.56 22.70
CA ASP A 251 -11.26 -6.71 22.65
C ASP A 251 -10.61 -5.66 21.74
N VAL A 252 -9.92 -4.72 22.36
CA VAL A 252 -9.07 -3.72 21.68
C VAL A 252 -7.59 -4.12 21.68
N GLN A 253 -7.23 -5.32 22.15
CA GLN A 253 -5.84 -5.78 22.12
C GLN A 253 -5.37 -5.88 20.67
N GLY A 254 -4.32 -5.12 20.35
CA GLY A 254 -3.82 -4.92 18.99
C GLY A 254 -4.51 -3.80 18.19
N ALA A 255 -5.58 -3.16 18.70
CA ALA A 255 -6.02 -1.83 18.27
C ALA A 255 -5.14 -0.72 18.89
N ALA A 256 -4.54 -1.07 20.02
CA ALA A 256 -3.52 -0.35 20.74
C ALA A 256 -2.25 -1.22 20.86
N SER A 257 -1.60 -1.56 19.75
CA SER A 257 -0.24 -1.03 19.72
C SER A 257 -0.46 0.46 19.43
N ALA A 258 0.33 1.36 20.00
CA ALA A 258 0.58 2.55 19.22
C ALA A 258 0.84 2.05 17.78
N ALA A 259 0.44 2.78 16.75
CA ALA A 259 1.47 2.92 15.75
C ALA A 259 2.67 3.47 16.57
N GLU A 260 3.56 2.59 17.06
CA GLU A 260 4.95 2.87 16.78
C GLU A 260 4.86 3.18 15.31
N HIS A 261 4.95 4.48 14.96
CA HIS A 261 5.16 4.87 13.57
C HIS A 261 6.09 3.81 13.03
N PRO A 262 5.67 3.03 12.02
CA PRO A 262 6.31 1.77 11.65
C PRO A 262 7.79 1.97 11.83
N LYS A 263 8.39 1.32 12.83
CA LYS A 263 9.70 1.79 13.30
C LYS A 263 10.65 1.52 12.16
N LEU A 264 11.00 2.60 11.46
CA LEU A 264 11.85 2.50 10.30
C LEU A 264 13.27 2.27 10.82
N GLU A 265 13.92 1.26 10.27
CA GLU A 265 15.29 0.93 10.63
C GLU A 265 16.08 0.53 9.39
N TRP A 266 17.32 1.01 9.32
CA TRP A 266 18.27 0.60 8.30
C TRP A 266 18.94 -0.70 8.73
N LYS A 267 19.03 -1.67 7.82
CA LYS A 267 19.93 -2.82 7.95
C LYS A 267 20.86 -2.87 6.75
N GLU A 268 22.12 -3.14 7.03
CA GLU A 268 23.18 -3.14 6.03
C GLU A 268 24.08 -4.34 6.26
N LEU A 269 24.40 -5.02 5.17
CA LEU A 269 25.40 -6.06 5.06
C LEU A 269 26.42 -5.61 4.00
N ASP A 270 27.53 -6.31 3.88
CA ASP A 270 28.59 -5.97 2.92
C ASP A 270 28.10 -5.89 1.46
N ASP A 271 27.00 -6.60 1.15
CA ASP A 271 26.46 -6.80 -0.19
C ASP A 271 24.99 -6.38 -0.36
N SER A 272 24.38 -5.78 0.66
CA SER A 272 22.99 -5.36 0.62
C SER A 272 22.64 -4.27 1.62
N VAL A 273 21.67 -3.42 1.26
CA VAL A 273 21.06 -2.44 2.16
C VAL A 273 19.55 -2.57 2.11
N ALA A 274 18.91 -2.45 3.26
CA ALA A 274 17.47 -2.61 3.41
C ALA A 274 16.88 -1.56 4.36
N LEU A 275 15.69 -1.08 4.00
CA LEU A 275 14.80 -0.37 4.91
C LEU A 275 13.80 -1.36 5.48
N PHE A 276 13.71 -1.41 6.81
CA PHE A 276 12.73 -2.20 7.53
C PHE A 276 11.66 -1.30 8.11
N SER A 277 10.46 -1.85 8.24
CA SER A 277 9.35 -1.34 9.04
C SER A 277 9.03 -2.41 10.07
N ASN A 278 9.36 -2.16 11.33
CA ASN A 278 9.35 -3.18 12.39
C ASN A 278 10.22 -4.39 11.96
N ALA A 279 9.64 -5.59 11.89
CA ALA A 279 10.34 -6.80 11.47
C ALA A 279 10.30 -7.07 9.95
N GLN A 280 9.56 -6.26 9.18
CA GLN A 280 9.38 -6.46 7.75
C GLN A 280 10.35 -5.62 6.92
N VAL A 281 10.88 -6.19 5.84
CA VAL A 281 11.61 -5.44 4.82
C VAL A 281 10.61 -4.64 3.96
N VAL A 282 10.75 -3.32 3.94
CA VAL A 282 10.00 -2.42 3.02
C VAL A 282 10.63 -2.50 1.65
N TRP A 283 11.94 -2.34 1.56
CA TRP A 283 12.70 -2.61 0.36
C TRP A 283 14.12 -3.03 0.70
N GLN A 284 14.73 -3.84 -0.15
CA GLN A 284 16.14 -4.22 -0.05
C GLN A 284 16.79 -4.15 -1.42
N PHE A 285 17.97 -3.53 -1.46
CA PHE A 285 18.82 -3.47 -2.63
C PHE A 285 19.98 -4.44 -2.47
N ASN A 286 20.12 -5.37 -3.41
CA ASN A 286 21.13 -6.43 -3.41
C ASN A 286 22.19 -6.15 -4.47
N TYR A 287 23.47 -6.12 -4.06
CA TYR A 287 24.62 -5.75 -4.90
C TYR A 287 25.85 -6.64 -4.66
N ALA A 288 25.67 -7.90 -4.27
CA ALA A 288 26.75 -8.88 -4.10
C ALA A 288 27.55 -9.10 -5.40
N ASN A 289 28.88 -8.99 -5.37
CA ASN A 289 29.70 -9.00 -6.60
C ASN A 289 29.71 -10.32 -7.39
N ASP A 290 29.20 -11.41 -6.81
CA ASP A 290 29.10 -12.74 -7.39
C ASP A 290 27.76 -12.99 -8.11
N GLN A 291 26.77 -12.10 -7.94
CA GLN A 291 25.48 -12.18 -8.63
C GLN A 291 25.56 -11.57 -10.06
N ASN A 292 24.59 -11.90 -10.91
CA ASN A 292 24.60 -11.46 -12.32
C ASN A 292 24.00 -10.06 -12.53
N LYS A 293 23.21 -9.55 -11.58
CA LYS A 293 22.46 -8.29 -11.67
C LYS A 293 22.32 -7.69 -10.28
N ALA A 294 22.47 -6.37 -10.14
CA ALA A 294 22.02 -5.68 -8.94
C ALA A 294 20.51 -5.33 -9.05
N TYR A 295 19.74 -5.63 -8.00
CA TYR A 295 18.27 -5.58 -8.03
C TYR A 295 17.67 -5.23 -6.67
N PHE A 296 16.41 -4.81 -6.69
CA PHE A 296 15.60 -4.65 -5.49
C PHE A 296 14.72 -5.88 -5.28
N HIS A 297 14.87 -6.54 -4.13
CA HIS A 297 13.96 -7.53 -3.60
C HIS A 297 14.33 -7.85 -2.13
N PRO A 298 13.34 -7.99 -1.23
CA PRO A 298 11.91 -7.73 -1.43
C PRO A 298 11.58 -6.24 -1.65
N ILE A 299 10.40 -5.97 -2.21
CA ILE A 299 9.74 -4.66 -2.24
C ILE A 299 8.34 -4.87 -1.67
N ALA A 300 7.97 -4.07 -0.69
CA ALA A 300 6.70 -4.08 0.03
C ALA A 300 6.31 -2.66 0.45
N MET A 301 5.04 -2.43 0.75
CA MET A 301 4.65 -1.28 1.58
C MET A 301 4.92 -1.60 3.05
N PRO A 302 5.13 -0.58 3.92
CA PRO A 302 5.15 -0.81 5.37
C PRO A 302 3.86 -1.51 5.84
N GLY A 303 3.99 -2.71 6.40
CA GLY A 303 2.87 -3.54 6.85
C GLY A 303 2.13 -4.30 5.75
N GLY A 304 2.53 -4.17 4.48
CA GLY A 304 1.90 -4.82 3.33
C GLY A 304 2.59 -6.12 2.89
N PRO A 305 2.01 -6.90 1.98
CA PRO A 305 2.68 -8.11 1.46
C PRO A 305 3.95 -7.76 0.65
N THR A 306 4.83 -8.72 0.43
CA THR A 306 5.96 -8.57 -0.51
C THR A 306 5.44 -8.58 -1.95
N LEU A 307 5.52 -7.45 -2.66
CA LEU A 307 5.00 -7.26 -4.01
C LEU A 307 5.81 -7.98 -5.09
N THR A 308 7.10 -8.24 -4.86
CA THR A 308 8.02 -8.75 -5.89
C THR A 308 8.39 -10.22 -5.70
N TRP A 309 8.84 -10.88 -6.78
CA TRP A 309 9.33 -12.26 -6.73
C TRP A 309 10.73 -12.38 -7.31
N ASP A 310 11.67 -12.85 -6.50
CA ASP A 310 13.05 -13.10 -6.91
C ASP A 310 13.25 -14.53 -7.43
N GLN A 311 14.00 -14.64 -8.52
CA GLN A 311 14.41 -15.89 -9.19
C GLN A 311 13.31 -16.95 -9.26
N PRO A 312 12.13 -16.64 -9.83
CA PRO A 312 11.03 -17.58 -9.88
C PRO A 312 11.41 -18.82 -10.71
N PRO A 313 10.92 -20.04 -10.38
CA PRO A 313 11.33 -21.27 -11.07
C PRO A 313 11.08 -21.28 -12.58
N ASP A 314 10.09 -20.51 -13.06
CA ASP A 314 9.81 -20.37 -14.50
C ASP A 314 10.84 -19.49 -15.24
N HIS A 315 11.47 -18.55 -14.53
CA HIS A 315 12.45 -17.61 -15.06
C HIS A 315 13.49 -17.25 -13.99
N VAL A 316 14.46 -18.13 -13.75
CA VAL A 316 15.47 -17.99 -12.68
C VAL A 316 16.36 -16.74 -12.80
N TRP A 317 16.36 -16.08 -13.95
CA TRP A 317 17.09 -14.83 -14.21
C TRP A 317 16.25 -13.56 -13.98
N HIS A 318 14.96 -13.69 -13.62
CA HIS A 318 14.13 -12.56 -13.21
C HIS A 318 14.34 -12.25 -11.73
N HIS A 319 14.31 -10.97 -11.38
CA HIS A 319 14.43 -10.47 -10.01
C HIS A 319 13.20 -9.63 -9.65
N GLY A 320 13.15 -8.97 -8.50
CA GLY A 320 12.00 -8.14 -8.13
C GLY A 320 11.83 -6.89 -9.01
N LEU A 321 12.66 -5.88 -8.80
CA LEU A 321 12.85 -4.73 -9.69
C LEU A 321 14.32 -4.68 -10.10
N TRP A 322 14.59 -4.73 -11.41
CA TRP A 322 15.95 -4.77 -11.92
C TRP A 322 16.06 -4.09 -13.28
N PHE A 323 17.30 -3.85 -13.70
CA PHE A 323 17.62 -3.36 -15.04
C PHE A 323 18.63 -4.30 -15.69
N SER A 324 18.39 -4.69 -16.93
CA SER A 324 19.37 -5.41 -17.75
C SER A 324 19.15 -5.10 -19.22
N TRP A 325 20.22 -5.01 -20.01
CA TRP A 325 20.07 -5.15 -21.45
C TRP A 325 19.91 -6.62 -21.80
N LYS A 326 19.21 -6.92 -22.89
CA LYS A 326 19.13 -8.29 -23.40
C LYS A 326 20.35 -8.62 -24.24
N TYR A 327 20.53 -7.90 -25.35
CA TYR A 327 21.71 -8.03 -26.18
C TYR A 327 22.47 -6.72 -26.27
N LEU A 328 23.80 -6.80 -26.17
CA LEU A 328 24.73 -5.75 -26.56
C LEU A 328 25.64 -6.34 -27.64
N ASN A 329 25.61 -5.79 -28.86
CA ASN A 329 26.40 -6.32 -29.98
C ASN A 329 26.21 -7.84 -30.18
N ARG A 330 24.95 -8.31 -30.03
CA ARG A 330 24.51 -9.72 -30.12
C ARG A 330 24.94 -10.64 -28.96
N VAL A 331 25.69 -10.14 -27.98
CA VAL A 331 26.03 -10.87 -26.74
C VAL A 331 24.89 -10.76 -25.75
N ASN A 332 24.49 -11.88 -25.11
CA ASN A 332 23.40 -11.89 -24.12
C ASN A 332 23.86 -11.48 -22.71
N TYR A 333 23.15 -10.54 -22.09
CA TYR A 333 23.39 -10.08 -20.70
C TYR A 333 22.23 -10.42 -19.74
N TRP A 334 21.17 -11.04 -20.25
CA TRP A 334 19.89 -11.18 -19.57
C TRP A 334 19.62 -12.60 -19.09
N GLU A 335 19.52 -13.54 -20.02
CA GLU A 335 19.22 -14.93 -19.72
C GLU A 335 20.46 -15.65 -19.21
N THR A 336 20.24 -16.47 -18.19
CA THR A 336 21.28 -17.36 -17.69
C THR A 336 21.41 -18.58 -18.60
N ASN A 337 22.61 -18.86 -19.07
CA ASN A 337 22.92 -20.12 -19.75
C ASN A 337 22.75 -21.28 -18.75
N ARG A 338 22.02 -22.33 -19.16
CA ARG A 338 21.69 -23.48 -18.29
C ARG A 338 22.90 -24.32 -17.91
N GLU A 339 23.95 -24.32 -18.73
CA GLU A 339 25.17 -25.10 -18.49
C GLU A 339 26.13 -24.35 -17.56
N THR A 340 26.29 -23.04 -17.75
CA THR A 340 27.28 -22.23 -17.02
C THR A 340 26.70 -21.54 -15.78
N GLY A 341 25.37 -21.44 -15.69
CA GLY A 341 24.71 -20.66 -14.64
C GLY A 341 24.94 -19.14 -14.76
N LYS A 342 25.43 -18.65 -15.91
CA LYS A 342 25.72 -17.23 -16.15
C LYS A 342 25.24 -16.76 -17.53
N PRO A 343 24.91 -15.47 -17.72
CA PRO A 343 24.79 -14.89 -19.06
C PRO A 343 26.14 -14.90 -19.78
N ASP A 344 26.12 -14.76 -21.11
CA ASP A 344 27.34 -14.75 -21.92
C ASP A 344 28.19 -13.50 -21.62
N GLY A 345 27.55 -12.33 -21.59
CA GLY A 345 28.12 -11.07 -21.15
C GLY A 345 27.82 -10.79 -19.68
N ARG A 346 28.70 -10.05 -19.01
CA ARG A 346 28.59 -9.72 -17.58
C ARG A 346 28.34 -8.23 -17.38
N THR A 347 27.37 -7.89 -16.55
CA THR A 347 27.29 -6.53 -15.98
C THR A 347 28.00 -6.56 -14.62
N ALA A 348 29.11 -5.86 -14.50
CA ALA A 348 29.82 -5.65 -13.24
C ALA A 348 29.48 -4.26 -12.66
N TRP A 349 29.65 -4.10 -11.36
CA TRP A 349 29.51 -2.81 -10.70
C TRP A 349 30.64 -2.58 -9.70
N SER A 350 30.91 -1.30 -9.45
CA SER A 350 31.91 -0.83 -8.50
C SER A 350 31.46 0.49 -7.87
N ASN A 351 32.16 0.92 -6.81
CA ASN A 351 31.89 2.17 -6.12
C ASN A 351 30.42 2.32 -5.70
N VAL A 352 29.86 1.26 -5.10
CA VAL A 352 28.52 1.32 -4.54
C VAL A 352 28.54 2.27 -3.33
N ASP A 353 27.85 3.40 -3.46
CA ASP A 353 27.72 4.41 -2.42
C ASP A 353 26.25 4.51 -1.99
N VAL A 354 26.01 4.41 -0.69
CA VAL A 354 24.68 4.40 -0.09
C VAL A 354 24.57 5.54 0.92
N VAL A 355 23.89 6.61 0.52
CA VAL A 355 23.65 7.79 1.35
C VAL A 355 22.27 7.70 1.98
N LYS A 356 22.22 7.38 3.28
CA LYS A 356 20.98 7.31 4.08
C LYS A 356 20.70 8.68 4.73
N ARG A 357 19.44 9.11 4.78
CA ARG A 357 19.02 10.37 5.39
C ARG A 357 18.19 10.15 6.67
N PRO A 358 18.12 11.14 7.57
CA PRO A 358 17.37 11.02 8.83
C PRO A 358 15.85 10.81 8.66
N ASP A 359 15.30 11.21 7.51
CA ASP A 359 13.90 11.01 7.17
C ASP A 359 13.59 9.62 6.60
N PHE A 360 14.59 8.73 6.54
CA PHE A 360 14.53 7.40 5.91
C PHE A 360 14.41 7.40 4.38
N SER A 361 14.66 8.53 3.72
CA SER A 361 15.04 8.52 2.31
C SER A 361 16.50 8.06 2.14
N ALA A 362 16.84 7.61 0.93
CA ALA A 362 18.22 7.22 0.61
C ALA A 362 18.58 7.57 -0.84
N THR A 363 19.87 7.57 -1.14
CA THR A 363 20.39 7.54 -2.50
C THR A 363 21.39 6.40 -2.61
N ILE A 364 21.24 5.58 -3.64
CA ILE A 364 22.18 4.52 -3.99
C ILE A 364 22.81 4.88 -5.31
N SER A 365 24.14 4.92 -5.40
CA SER A 365 24.85 5.14 -6.65
C SER A 365 25.92 4.08 -6.90
N MET A 366 26.19 3.76 -8.16
CA MET A 366 27.22 2.80 -8.56
C MET A 366 27.70 3.06 -9.99
N ASN A 367 28.92 2.64 -10.26
CA ASN A 367 29.43 2.49 -11.62
C ASN A 367 29.04 1.13 -12.17
N LEU A 368 28.85 1.05 -13.49
CA LEU A 368 28.50 -0.16 -14.23
C LEU A 368 29.50 -0.39 -15.36
N ASP A 369 29.94 -1.62 -15.52
CA ASP A 369 30.75 -2.06 -16.66
C ASP A 369 30.03 -3.23 -17.36
N PHE A 370 29.80 -3.10 -18.66
CA PHE A 370 29.22 -4.15 -19.49
C PHE A 370 30.35 -4.85 -20.24
N ILE A 371 30.64 -6.07 -19.83
CA ILE A 371 31.81 -6.84 -20.23
C ILE A 371 31.39 -8.01 -21.11
N ASP A 372 31.99 -8.13 -22.30
CA ASP A 372 31.75 -9.23 -23.24
C ASP A 372 32.48 -10.54 -22.82
N PRO A 373 32.24 -11.68 -23.50
CA PRO A 373 32.87 -12.95 -23.17
C PRO A 373 34.40 -12.93 -23.28
N GLU A 374 34.95 -12.03 -24.09
CA GLU A 374 36.38 -11.83 -24.29
C GLU A 374 37.03 -10.97 -23.17
N GLY A 375 36.21 -10.36 -22.30
CA GLY A 375 36.68 -9.52 -21.19
C GLY A 375 36.77 -8.03 -21.53
N THR A 376 36.26 -7.60 -22.68
CA THR A 376 36.24 -6.21 -23.13
C THR A 376 35.05 -5.48 -22.54
N THR A 377 35.27 -4.29 -21.97
CA THR A 377 34.17 -3.42 -21.54
C THR A 377 33.60 -2.67 -22.76
N VAL A 378 32.44 -3.09 -23.24
CA VAL A 378 31.80 -2.53 -24.45
C VAL A 378 31.01 -1.26 -24.16
N MET A 379 30.54 -1.10 -22.93
CA MET A 379 29.76 0.05 -22.47
C MET A 379 30.04 0.26 -20.98
N THR A 380 30.06 1.50 -20.54
CA THR A 380 30.12 1.87 -19.12
C THR A 380 28.85 2.59 -18.72
N GLY A 381 28.62 2.74 -17.41
CA GLY A 381 27.51 3.53 -16.92
C GLY A 381 27.64 3.99 -15.50
N LYS A 382 26.77 4.92 -15.12
CA LYS A 382 26.52 5.34 -13.74
C LYS A 382 25.04 5.23 -13.46
N ARG A 383 24.69 4.46 -12.43
CA ARG A 383 23.32 4.32 -11.94
C ARG A 383 23.19 5.08 -10.63
N THR A 384 22.12 5.86 -10.51
CA THR A 384 21.68 6.50 -9.28
C THR A 384 20.21 6.15 -9.04
N VAL A 385 19.87 5.74 -7.83
CA VAL A 385 18.49 5.50 -7.41
C VAL A 385 18.24 6.34 -6.16
N GLU A 386 17.38 7.34 -6.27
CA GLU A 386 16.93 8.16 -5.15
C GLU A 386 15.62 7.58 -4.64
N ILE A 387 15.57 7.25 -3.35
CA ILE A 387 14.46 6.52 -2.74
C ILE A 387 13.83 7.44 -1.71
N SER A 388 12.53 7.72 -1.86
CA SER A 388 11.80 8.53 -0.89
C SER A 388 11.56 7.77 0.42
N ALA A 389 11.36 8.51 1.50
CA ALA A 389 10.75 7.94 2.69
C ALA A 389 9.32 7.46 2.37
N PRO A 390 8.81 6.41 3.05
CA PRO A 390 7.39 6.11 3.04
C PRO A 390 6.55 7.28 3.55
N ASP A 391 5.54 7.68 2.80
CA ASP A 391 4.56 8.69 3.20
C ASP A 391 3.53 8.12 4.20
N PRO A 392 2.58 8.92 4.74
CA PRO A 392 1.57 8.43 5.67
C PRO A 392 0.65 7.32 5.11
N SER A 393 0.54 7.18 3.79
CA SER A 393 -0.18 6.08 3.15
C SER A 393 0.64 4.79 3.04
N GLY A 394 1.94 4.86 3.36
CA GLY A 394 2.92 3.80 3.15
C GLY A 394 3.52 3.78 1.73
N SER A 395 3.12 4.72 0.87
CA SER A 395 3.65 4.82 -0.50
C SER A 395 5.05 5.42 -0.49
N TYR A 396 5.88 5.01 -1.43
CA TYR A 396 7.20 5.60 -1.66
C TYR A 396 7.59 5.41 -3.11
N HIS A 397 8.59 6.18 -3.56
CA HIS A 397 9.09 6.09 -4.92
C HIS A 397 10.60 5.90 -4.99
N LEU A 398 11.04 5.34 -6.13
CA LEU A 398 12.42 5.18 -6.52
C LEU A 398 12.63 5.93 -7.84
N ASP A 399 13.34 7.04 -7.79
CA ASP A 399 13.76 7.81 -8.95
C ASP A 399 15.06 7.21 -9.48
N TRP A 400 14.92 6.47 -10.58
CA TRP A 400 15.98 5.70 -11.21
C TRP A 400 16.59 6.48 -12.35
N THR A 401 17.90 6.77 -12.27
CA THR A 401 18.68 7.36 -13.37
C THR A 401 19.82 6.41 -13.76
N CYS A 402 19.94 6.14 -15.06
CA CYS A 402 21.03 5.34 -15.62
C CYS A 402 21.67 6.11 -16.78
N HIS A 403 22.88 6.61 -16.57
CA HIS A 403 23.72 7.19 -17.61
C HIS A 403 24.60 6.11 -18.20
N LEU A 404 24.62 5.98 -19.52
CA LEU A 404 25.31 4.90 -20.24
C LEU A 404 26.17 5.51 -21.35
N THR A 405 27.40 5.06 -21.48
CA THR A 405 28.39 5.56 -22.45
C THR A 405 28.97 4.38 -23.22
N ALA A 406 28.84 4.39 -24.54
CA ALA A 406 29.48 3.40 -25.41
C ALA A 406 31.01 3.50 -25.29
N GLY A 407 31.70 2.36 -25.37
CA GLY A 407 33.16 2.31 -25.40
C GLY A 407 33.73 2.78 -26.74
N ASP A 408 34.85 2.17 -27.15
CA ASP A 408 35.59 2.55 -28.37
C ASP A 408 34.86 2.18 -29.67
N ASN A 409 33.83 1.34 -29.60
CA ASN A 409 33.02 0.91 -30.74
C ASN A 409 31.54 1.20 -30.50
N ASP A 410 30.78 1.26 -31.58
CA ASP A 410 29.33 1.34 -31.52
C ASP A 410 28.74 0.18 -30.70
N VAL A 411 27.72 0.50 -29.89
CA VAL A 411 26.99 -0.48 -29.08
C VAL A 411 25.56 -0.57 -29.58
N THR A 412 25.20 -1.70 -30.16
CA THR A 412 23.83 -2.01 -30.55
C THR A 412 23.10 -2.66 -29.38
N LEU A 413 22.15 -1.92 -28.82
CA LEU A 413 21.19 -2.36 -27.81
C LEU A 413 20.06 -3.09 -28.51
N ASP A 414 19.86 -4.37 -28.18
CA ASP A 414 18.87 -5.20 -28.85
C ASP A 414 18.12 -6.12 -27.87
N ARG A 415 17.03 -6.68 -28.37
CA ARG A 415 16.07 -7.57 -27.70
C ARG A 415 15.70 -8.71 -28.63
N THR A 416 15.01 -9.73 -28.10
CA THR A 416 14.30 -10.67 -28.99
C THR A 416 13.17 -9.94 -29.70
N PRO A 417 13.04 -10.00 -31.04
CA PRO A 417 11.96 -9.32 -31.75
C PRO A 417 10.57 -9.77 -31.28
N PRO A 418 9.60 -8.85 -31.13
CA PRO A 418 8.22 -9.19 -30.80
C PRO A 418 7.54 -9.92 -31.98
N PRO A 419 6.40 -10.60 -31.76
CA PRO A 419 5.79 -11.51 -32.75
C PRO A 419 5.44 -10.90 -34.10
N HIS A 420 5.21 -9.59 -34.14
CA HIS A 420 4.84 -8.87 -35.36
C HIS A 420 6.04 -8.49 -36.24
N GLN A 421 7.25 -8.91 -35.89
CA GLN A 421 8.49 -8.63 -36.63
C GLN A 421 9.14 -9.90 -37.17
N ALA A 422 10.07 -9.73 -38.11
CA ALA A 422 10.89 -10.82 -38.62
C ALA A 422 11.61 -11.56 -37.47
N ASP A 423 11.58 -12.89 -37.52
CA ASP A 423 12.10 -13.79 -36.47
C ASP A 423 11.51 -13.55 -35.07
N GLY A 424 10.36 -12.90 -35.02
CA GLY A 424 9.62 -12.57 -33.80
C GLY A 424 9.29 -13.79 -32.96
N LYS A 425 9.43 -13.64 -31.63
CA LYS A 425 9.03 -14.67 -30.66
C LYS A 425 7.84 -14.21 -29.84
N PRO A 426 6.96 -15.14 -29.39
CA PRO A 426 5.86 -14.84 -28.49
C PRO A 426 6.29 -14.02 -27.27
N TRP A 427 7.50 -14.23 -26.74
CA TRP A 427 8.04 -13.53 -25.57
C TRP A 427 8.98 -12.36 -25.90
N GLY A 428 9.10 -11.95 -27.17
CA GLY A 428 10.01 -10.87 -27.56
C GLY A 428 9.46 -9.48 -27.26
N GLY A 429 10.37 -8.50 -27.19
CA GLY A 429 10.03 -7.08 -27.12
C GLY A 429 10.43 -6.35 -25.84
N TYR A 430 11.19 -6.95 -24.92
CA TYR A 430 11.62 -6.24 -23.70
C TYR A 430 13.11 -6.33 -23.41
N ALA A 431 13.61 -5.24 -22.83
CA ALA A 431 14.92 -5.04 -22.22
C ALA A 431 14.84 -3.74 -21.41
N GLY A 432 15.74 -3.55 -20.44
CA GLY A 432 15.78 -2.38 -19.57
C GLY A 432 15.16 -2.62 -18.19
N LEU A 433 14.57 -1.58 -17.61
CA LEU A 433 13.96 -1.60 -16.27
C LEU A 433 12.73 -2.52 -16.28
N SER A 434 12.61 -3.39 -15.29
CA SER A 434 11.60 -4.46 -15.27
C SER A 434 11.15 -4.81 -13.86
N VAL A 435 9.89 -5.18 -13.74
CA VAL A 435 9.29 -5.61 -12.48
C VAL A 435 8.67 -7.00 -12.65
N ARG A 436 9.00 -7.90 -11.71
CA ARG A 436 8.37 -9.21 -11.55
C ARG A 436 7.61 -9.22 -10.24
N PHE A 437 6.30 -9.37 -10.34
CA PHE A 437 5.43 -9.43 -9.16
C PHE A 437 5.41 -10.82 -8.52
N ALA A 438 5.04 -10.84 -7.24
CA ALA A 438 4.79 -12.03 -6.43
C ALA A 438 3.81 -13.00 -7.11
N LYS A 439 4.08 -14.32 -6.95
CA LYS A 439 3.26 -15.41 -7.50
C LYS A 439 1.76 -15.27 -7.18
N GLY A 440 1.47 -14.78 -5.97
CA GLY A 440 0.12 -14.70 -5.42
C GLY A 440 -0.70 -13.52 -5.93
N LEU A 441 -0.17 -12.67 -6.82
CA LEU A 441 -0.90 -11.52 -7.32
C LEU A 441 -2.07 -11.98 -8.21
N THR A 442 -3.29 -11.69 -7.80
CA THR A 442 -4.53 -12.02 -8.51
C THR A 442 -5.26 -10.77 -8.97
N GLU A 443 -6.32 -10.97 -9.77
CA GLU A 443 -7.17 -9.89 -10.30
C GLU A 443 -6.37 -8.75 -10.94
N ARG A 444 -5.35 -9.09 -11.72
CA ARG A 444 -4.37 -8.13 -12.24
C ARG A 444 -5.04 -7.11 -13.17
N SER A 445 -4.62 -5.87 -13.07
CA SER A 445 -5.01 -4.79 -13.96
C SER A 445 -3.79 -3.94 -14.30
N ALA A 446 -3.78 -3.38 -15.50
CA ALA A 446 -2.90 -2.28 -15.81
C ALA A 446 -3.67 -1.13 -16.45
N VAL A 447 -3.21 0.08 -16.19
CA VAL A 447 -3.79 1.31 -16.70
C VAL A 447 -2.68 2.25 -17.14
N THR A 448 -2.91 2.99 -18.21
CA THR A 448 -2.11 4.16 -18.60
C THR A 448 -2.96 5.41 -18.43
N PRO A 449 -2.39 6.62 -18.56
CA PRO A 449 -3.19 7.85 -18.57
C PRO A 449 -4.28 7.88 -19.66
N GLU A 450 -4.13 7.09 -20.73
CA GLU A 450 -5.13 6.94 -21.79
C GLU A 450 -6.26 5.97 -21.42
N GLY A 451 -6.08 5.12 -20.41
CA GLY A 451 -7.09 4.17 -19.94
C GLY A 451 -6.57 2.76 -19.69
N PRO A 452 -7.47 1.79 -19.46
CA PRO A 452 -7.11 0.39 -19.17
C PRO A 452 -6.35 -0.30 -20.31
N VAL A 453 -5.45 -1.22 -19.97
CA VAL A 453 -4.62 -1.99 -20.91
C VAL A 453 -4.94 -3.49 -20.84
N GLU A 454 -5.06 -4.15 -21.99
CA GLU A 454 -5.20 -5.61 -22.09
C GLU A 454 -3.85 -6.33 -21.89
N ILE A 455 -3.57 -6.75 -20.64
CA ILE A 455 -2.29 -7.34 -20.22
C ILE A 455 -2.13 -8.85 -20.45
N ASP A 456 -3.21 -9.54 -20.79
CA ASP A 456 -3.25 -10.99 -21.02
C ASP A 456 -3.10 -11.38 -22.50
N LYS A 457 -3.47 -10.47 -23.41
CA LYS A 457 -3.45 -10.70 -24.87
C LYS A 457 -2.32 -9.96 -25.57
N VAL A 458 -2.00 -8.74 -25.13
CA VAL A 458 -1.10 -7.84 -25.85
C VAL A 458 0.18 -7.60 -25.08
N ARG A 459 1.30 -8.06 -25.65
CA ARG A 459 2.59 -7.97 -24.97
C ARG A 459 3.26 -6.61 -25.08
N CYS A 460 3.24 -5.96 -26.25
CA CYS A 460 3.63 -4.56 -26.38
C CYS A 460 2.40 -3.71 -26.72
N PRO A 461 1.66 -3.22 -25.70
CA PRO A 461 0.37 -2.55 -25.91
C PRO A 461 0.45 -1.17 -26.55
N GLY A 462 1.66 -0.63 -26.75
CA GLY A 462 1.88 0.67 -27.36
C GLY A 462 2.80 1.54 -26.52
N LYS A 463 2.77 2.84 -26.81
CA LYS A 463 3.54 3.87 -26.10
C LYS A 463 2.66 4.60 -25.10
N SER A 464 3.20 4.89 -23.92
CA SER A 464 2.55 5.76 -22.95
C SER A 464 3.58 6.36 -22.00
N VAL A 465 3.27 7.51 -21.40
CA VAL A 465 4.16 8.23 -20.47
C VAL A 465 4.25 7.57 -19.10
N ALA A 466 3.28 6.74 -18.74
CA ALA A 466 3.26 6.03 -17.48
C ALA A 466 2.39 4.77 -17.58
N MET A 467 2.63 3.81 -16.69
CA MET A 467 1.76 2.65 -16.52
C MET A 467 1.71 2.25 -15.04
N ASP A 468 0.52 2.00 -14.52
CA ASP A 468 0.30 1.26 -13.27
C ASP A 468 0.04 -0.21 -13.59
N TYR A 469 0.65 -1.10 -12.82
CA TYR A 469 0.28 -2.51 -12.77
C TYR A 469 -0.06 -2.89 -11.32
N SER A 470 -1.30 -3.26 -11.10
CA SER A 470 -1.88 -3.49 -9.78
C SER A 470 -2.71 -4.77 -9.71
N GLY A 471 -3.01 -5.22 -8.50
CA GLY A 471 -3.81 -6.42 -8.25
C GLY A 471 -4.08 -6.66 -6.78
N ILE A 472 -4.60 -7.85 -6.45
CA ILE A 472 -4.82 -8.29 -5.08
C ILE A 472 -3.71 -9.26 -4.68
N LEU A 473 -3.05 -9.01 -3.55
CA LEU A 473 -2.04 -9.89 -2.97
C LEU A 473 -2.31 -10.01 -1.48
N GLU A 474 -2.45 -11.24 -0.97
CA GLU A 474 -2.76 -11.51 0.45
C GLU A 474 -3.98 -10.72 0.98
N ASN A 475 -4.99 -10.52 0.12
CA ASN A 475 -6.20 -9.72 0.36
C ASN A 475 -5.99 -8.19 0.44
N ALA A 476 -4.81 -7.69 0.09
CA ALA A 476 -4.54 -6.26 -0.04
C ALA A 476 -4.50 -5.87 -1.53
N SER A 477 -5.09 -4.72 -1.85
CA SER A 477 -4.95 -4.10 -3.16
C SER A 477 -3.65 -3.32 -3.20
N VAL A 478 -2.75 -3.66 -4.12
CA VAL A 478 -1.39 -3.14 -4.19
C VAL A 478 -0.95 -2.97 -5.64
N GLY A 479 -0.04 -2.02 -5.90
CA GLY A 479 0.47 -1.76 -7.24
C GLY A 479 1.88 -1.18 -7.26
N ILE A 480 2.46 -1.25 -8.45
CA ILE A 480 3.67 -0.50 -8.80
C ILE A 480 3.36 0.26 -10.08
N ALA A 481 3.56 1.57 -10.03
CA ALA A 481 3.48 2.45 -11.18
C ALA A 481 4.90 2.84 -11.64
N ILE A 482 5.10 2.98 -12.95
CA ILE A 482 6.34 3.49 -13.53
C ILE A 482 6.02 4.66 -14.45
N CYS A 483 6.70 5.79 -14.23
CA CYS A 483 6.65 6.99 -15.08
C CYS A 483 7.92 7.10 -15.93
N ASP A 484 7.74 7.38 -17.23
CA ASP A 484 8.81 7.55 -18.22
C ASP A 484 9.18 9.03 -18.38
N HIS A 485 10.46 9.38 -18.19
CA HIS A 485 10.87 10.78 -18.30
C HIS A 485 10.82 11.30 -19.75
N PRO A 486 10.42 12.57 -20.00
CA PRO A 486 10.35 13.16 -21.34
C PRO A 486 11.66 13.12 -22.15
N SER A 487 12.80 13.05 -21.47
CA SER A 487 14.12 13.00 -22.11
C SER A 487 14.58 11.58 -22.50
N ASN A 488 13.82 10.54 -22.16
CA ASN A 488 14.23 9.19 -22.45
C ASN A 488 14.22 8.90 -23.95
N LEU A 489 15.10 8.01 -24.38
CA LEU A 489 15.05 7.44 -25.72
C LEU A 489 13.64 6.91 -25.99
N ASN A 490 13.11 7.18 -27.18
CA ASN A 490 11.80 6.72 -27.63
C ASN A 490 10.58 7.22 -26.82
N HIS A 491 10.70 8.27 -25.98
CA HIS A 491 9.58 8.86 -25.24
C HIS A 491 8.37 9.22 -26.15
N PRO A 492 7.12 9.00 -25.70
CA PRO A 492 6.75 8.12 -24.58
C PRO A 492 7.19 6.68 -24.84
N THR A 493 7.80 6.05 -23.84
CA THR A 493 8.37 4.70 -23.99
C THR A 493 7.32 3.70 -24.47
N PRO A 494 7.68 2.78 -25.39
CA PRO A 494 6.88 1.58 -25.59
C PRO A 494 6.92 0.72 -24.33
N TRP A 495 5.80 0.03 -24.06
CA TRP A 495 5.64 -0.83 -22.90
C TRP A 495 5.70 -2.30 -23.28
N TYR A 496 6.10 -3.13 -22.33
CA TYR A 496 5.88 -4.57 -22.37
C TYR A 496 5.09 -4.99 -21.12
N THR A 497 4.01 -5.74 -21.30
CA THR A 497 3.18 -6.28 -20.21
C THR A 497 2.93 -7.77 -20.39
N TYR A 498 2.79 -8.50 -19.29
CA TYR A 498 2.40 -9.89 -19.32
C TYR A 498 1.66 -10.29 -18.04
N ALA A 499 0.52 -10.96 -18.21
CA ALA A 499 -0.27 -11.54 -17.14
C ALA A 499 -0.71 -12.96 -17.52
N ALA A 500 -0.05 -13.96 -16.92
CA ALA A 500 -0.49 -15.36 -16.95
C ALA A 500 -0.07 -16.04 -15.64
N ASN A 501 -0.67 -17.14 -15.22
CA ASN A 501 -0.16 -17.84 -14.04
C ASN A 501 1.13 -18.61 -14.40
N PRO A 502 2.24 -18.45 -13.66
CA PRO A 502 2.43 -17.68 -12.41
C PRO A 502 3.09 -16.29 -12.59
N MET A 503 3.22 -15.79 -13.81
CA MET A 503 3.94 -14.56 -14.14
C MET A 503 3.04 -13.31 -14.24
N SER A 504 3.39 -12.32 -13.43
CA SER A 504 2.98 -10.92 -13.59
C SER A 504 4.22 -10.08 -13.81
N TYR A 505 4.24 -9.35 -14.93
CA TYR A 505 5.43 -8.63 -15.38
C TYR A 505 5.04 -7.40 -16.19
N PHE A 506 5.79 -6.32 -15.99
CA PHE A 506 5.75 -5.17 -16.88
C PHE A 506 7.08 -4.42 -16.90
N SER A 507 7.30 -3.66 -17.98
CA SER A 507 8.54 -2.95 -18.24
C SER A 507 8.30 -1.75 -19.17
N PRO A 508 8.88 -0.57 -18.89
CA PRO A 508 9.09 0.48 -19.90
C PRO A 508 10.14 -0.01 -20.91
N ALA A 509 9.70 -0.87 -21.82
CA ALA A 509 10.51 -1.59 -22.78
C ALA A 509 11.00 -0.65 -23.90
N VAL A 510 11.95 0.23 -23.56
CA VAL A 510 12.45 1.36 -24.37
C VAL A 510 12.82 1.01 -25.82
N ILE A 511 13.22 -0.25 -26.08
CA ILE A 511 13.56 -0.78 -27.41
C ILE A 511 12.61 -1.91 -27.89
N CYS A 512 11.35 -1.98 -27.42
CA CYS A 512 10.39 -3.01 -27.87
C CYS A 512 10.30 -3.01 -29.40
N ASN A 513 10.06 -1.83 -29.98
CA ASN A 513 9.73 -1.70 -31.39
C ASN A 513 10.95 -1.87 -32.30
N GLN A 514 12.16 -1.54 -31.86
CA GLN A 514 13.36 -1.65 -32.69
C GLN A 514 14.64 -1.58 -31.84
N PRO A 515 15.75 -2.18 -32.31
CA PRO A 515 17.07 -1.98 -31.70
C PRO A 515 17.50 -0.52 -31.72
N HIS A 516 18.49 -0.16 -30.91
CA HIS A 516 19.12 1.16 -30.92
C HIS A 516 20.63 1.04 -30.93
N THR A 517 21.31 1.76 -31.82
CA THR A 517 22.77 1.81 -31.85
C THR A 517 23.24 3.12 -31.21
N LEU A 518 23.97 3.00 -30.11
CA LEU A 518 24.69 4.10 -29.46
C LEU A 518 26.08 4.20 -30.10
N PRO A 519 26.42 5.31 -30.78
CA PRO A 519 27.73 5.44 -31.43
C PRO A 519 28.89 5.44 -30.43
N ALA A 520 30.08 5.02 -30.88
CA ALA A 520 31.29 5.01 -30.07
C ALA A 520 31.52 6.33 -29.31
N GLY A 521 31.82 6.25 -28.01
CA GLY A 521 32.03 7.39 -27.12
C GLY A 521 30.80 8.26 -26.82
N GLN A 522 29.64 8.00 -27.45
CA GLN A 522 28.41 8.74 -27.15
C GLN A 522 27.72 8.19 -25.91
N SER A 523 26.89 9.04 -25.30
CA SER A 523 26.17 8.71 -24.08
C SER A 523 24.66 8.89 -24.22
N MET A 524 23.90 8.11 -23.47
CA MET A 524 22.46 8.28 -23.30
C MET A 524 22.09 8.19 -21.82
N THR A 525 20.93 8.73 -21.46
CA THR A 525 20.42 8.66 -20.08
C THR A 525 18.98 8.17 -20.09
N LEU A 526 18.68 7.20 -19.23
CA LEU A 526 17.32 6.72 -18.97
C LEU A 526 16.91 7.10 -17.55
N ARG A 527 15.72 7.65 -17.39
CA ARG A 527 15.16 8.16 -16.13
C ARG A 527 13.72 7.66 -15.92
N TYR A 528 13.44 7.08 -14.77
CA TYR A 528 12.11 6.57 -14.43
C TYR A 528 11.79 6.89 -12.97
N ARG A 529 10.53 7.18 -12.66
CA ARG A 529 10.01 7.10 -11.28
C ARG A 529 9.24 5.81 -11.12
N VAL A 530 9.64 4.97 -10.16
CA VAL A 530 8.92 3.74 -9.78
C VAL A 530 8.21 4.01 -8.46
N THR A 531 6.88 4.05 -8.45
CA THR A 531 6.11 4.30 -7.23
C THR A 531 5.43 3.02 -6.75
N VAL A 532 5.69 2.66 -5.50
CA VAL A 532 5.00 1.56 -4.78
C VAL A 532 3.84 2.17 -4.03
N HIS A 533 2.62 1.64 -4.23
CA HIS A 533 1.42 2.28 -3.69
C HIS A 533 0.34 1.28 -3.26
N PRO A 534 -0.58 1.70 -2.37
CA PRO A 534 -1.77 0.93 -2.07
C PRO A 534 -2.79 1.10 -3.20
N ASN A 535 -3.78 0.24 -3.19
CA ASN A 535 -4.92 0.26 -4.09
C ASN A 535 -4.53 0.06 -5.57
N ARG A 536 -5.55 0.11 -6.43
CA ARG A 536 -5.40 0.18 -7.87
C ARG A 536 -5.50 1.64 -8.26
N TRP A 537 -4.54 2.14 -9.02
CA TRP A 537 -4.67 3.48 -9.55
C TRP A 537 -5.55 3.47 -10.79
N ASP A 538 -6.27 4.56 -11.01
CA ASP A 538 -6.95 4.83 -12.27
C ASP A 538 -6.09 5.76 -13.15
N ALA A 539 -6.55 5.99 -14.37
CA ALA A 539 -5.86 6.84 -15.33
C ALA A 539 -5.63 8.28 -14.81
N LYS A 540 -6.60 8.81 -14.04
CA LYS A 540 -6.51 10.17 -13.49
C LYS A 540 -5.42 10.25 -12.43
N ARG A 541 -5.41 9.32 -11.47
CA ARG A 541 -4.39 9.25 -10.42
C ARG A 541 -3.00 9.07 -11.02
N LEU A 542 -2.85 8.21 -12.02
CA LEU A 542 -1.59 7.99 -12.71
C LEU A 542 -1.12 9.25 -13.47
N GLN A 543 -2.04 9.99 -14.08
CA GLN A 543 -1.75 11.27 -14.74
C GLN A 543 -1.28 12.35 -13.75
N GLU A 544 -1.86 12.39 -12.54
CA GLU A 544 -1.43 13.27 -11.45
C GLU A 544 -0.01 12.91 -10.98
N GLU A 545 0.27 11.63 -10.79
CA GLU A 545 1.61 11.13 -10.40
C GLU A 545 2.67 11.50 -11.46
N TYR A 546 2.37 11.27 -12.73
CA TYR A 546 3.26 11.65 -13.82
C TYR A 546 3.52 13.17 -13.84
N GLY A 547 2.48 13.98 -13.63
CA GLY A 547 2.59 15.42 -13.54
C GLY A 547 3.45 15.90 -12.37
N ALA A 548 3.41 15.20 -11.22
CA ALA A 548 4.28 15.48 -10.08
C ALA A 548 5.74 15.13 -10.39
N TYR A 549 5.98 13.94 -10.97
CA TYR A 549 7.31 13.50 -11.36
C TYR A 549 8.03 14.47 -12.30
N VAL A 550 7.35 14.91 -13.38
CA VAL A 550 7.97 15.84 -14.35
C VAL A 550 8.33 17.16 -13.68
N LYS A 551 7.46 17.70 -12.82
CA LYS A 551 7.73 18.95 -12.08
C LYS A 551 8.92 18.81 -11.12
N ASP A 552 9.03 17.68 -10.43
CA ASP A 552 10.16 17.42 -9.53
C ASP A 552 11.47 17.36 -10.32
N SER A 553 11.46 16.68 -11.48
CA SER A 553 12.64 16.52 -12.33
C SER A 553 13.14 17.85 -12.93
N ASP A 554 12.25 18.79 -13.24
CA ASP A 554 12.62 20.12 -13.74
C ASP A 554 13.24 21.01 -12.64
N ASN A 555 12.89 20.77 -11.38
CA ASN A 555 13.40 21.53 -10.23
C ASN A 555 14.76 21.01 -9.73
N THR A 556 15.15 19.79 -10.10
CA THR A 556 16.51 19.29 -9.84
C THR A 556 17.50 19.93 -10.81
N LYS A 557 18.22 20.97 -10.36
CA LYS A 557 19.40 21.46 -11.09
C LYS A 557 20.36 20.29 -11.35
N PRO A 558 20.95 20.17 -12.55
CA PRO A 558 21.95 19.14 -12.79
C PRO A 558 23.06 19.33 -11.76
N LEU A 559 23.33 18.27 -10.99
CA LEU A 559 24.53 18.15 -10.17
C LEU A 559 25.74 18.10 -11.11
N HIS A 560 26.11 19.25 -11.67
CA HIS A 560 27.37 19.49 -12.33
C HIS A 560 28.35 20.04 -11.29
N ARG A 561 29.27 19.19 -10.83
CA ARG A 561 30.67 19.20 -11.26
C ARG A 561 31.43 18.02 -10.67
#